data_AF-A0A9P1R408-F1
#
_entry.id   AF-A0A9P1R408-F1
#
_cell.length_a   1.000
_cell.length_b   1.000
_cell.length_c   1.000
_cell.angle_alpha   90.00
_cell.angle_beta   90.00
_cell.angle_gamma   90.00
#
_symmetry.space_group_name_H-M   'P 1'
#
loop_
_entity.id
_entity.type
_entity.pdbx_description
1 polymer ?
#
loop_
_entity_poly.entity_id
_entity_poly.type
_entity_poly.pdbx_seq_one_letter_code
_entity_poly.pdbx_strand_id
1 'polypeptide(L)'
;MTIQMARYYANGFDNLRTIFGYYDEKKIDFVLPYNHFAFEFQMAMPMSVANQLIADLLFKEEPLFGGTGSYMQRQKERVEAGEIKIEDIRADTELRVKNGAISYRPTLLGGCTKVGRCDSFMLGDYTECLSCEGAIIKPSRLSAAIEDAKNELSNYAEDSGEYQIVKGDIERLMVFKTRLIDTVEL
;
A
#
# COMPACT_ATOMS: atom_id res chain seq x y z
N MET A 1 -13.14 23.77 -3.01
CA MET A 1 -12.08 23.28 -2.10
C MET A 1 -10.89 22.90 -2.97
N THR A 2 -9.70 23.48 -2.77
CA THR A 2 -8.54 23.17 -3.64
C THR A 2 -7.95 21.81 -3.27
N ILE A 3 -7.27 21.14 -4.22
CA ILE A 3 -6.58 19.86 -3.98
C ILE A 3 -5.60 19.96 -2.80
N GLN A 4 -4.99 21.14 -2.61
CA GLN A 4 -4.09 21.42 -1.48
C GLN A 4 -4.83 21.47 -0.14
N MET A 5 -6.04 22.03 -0.08
CA MET A 5 -6.85 22.00 1.15
C MET A 5 -7.34 20.58 1.47
N ALA A 6 -7.76 19.81 0.47
CA ALA A 6 -8.10 18.39 0.70
C ALA A 6 -6.89 17.57 1.19
N ARG A 7 -5.67 17.87 0.70
CA ARG A 7 -4.42 17.26 1.19
C ARG A 7 -4.13 17.61 2.65
N TYR A 8 -4.39 18.85 3.06
CA TYR A 8 -4.20 19.28 4.45
C TYR A 8 -5.11 18.53 5.43
N TYR A 9 -6.38 18.29 5.06
CA TYR A 9 -7.31 17.55 5.92
C TYR A 9 -7.15 16.02 5.87
N ALA A 10 -6.62 15.47 4.77
CA ALA A 10 -6.41 14.04 4.62
C ALA A 10 -5.10 13.54 5.28
N ASN A 11 -4.07 14.38 5.36
CA ASN A 11 -2.82 14.03 6.01
C ASN A 11 -2.99 14.07 7.53
N GLY A 12 -2.75 12.95 8.20
CA GLY A 12 -2.88 12.87 9.66
C GLY A 12 -4.33 12.84 10.14
N PHE A 13 -5.28 12.35 9.32
CA PHE A 13 -6.68 12.22 9.72
C PHE A 13 -6.87 11.26 10.90
N ASP A 14 -5.96 10.32 11.10
CA ASP A 14 -5.88 9.51 12.31
C ASP A 14 -5.66 10.38 13.55
N ASN A 15 -4.87 11.45 13.44
CA ASN A 15 -4.63 12.45 14.49
C ASN A 15 -5.75 13.51 14.61
N LEU A 16 -6.99 13.13 14.27
CA LEU A 16 -8.20 13.97 14.38
C LEU A 16 -8.22 14.74 15.72
N ARG A 17 -8.28 16.07 15.64
CA ARG A 17 -8.31 16.95 16.83
C ARG A 17 -9.68 17.02 17.49
N THR A 18 -10.78 16.74 16.78
CA THR A 18 -12.09 16.70 17.45
C THR A 18 -13.01 15.67 16.82
N ILE A 19 -13.75 14.96 17.67
CA ILE A 19 -15.01 14.34 17.28
C ILE A 19 -16.09 14.78 18.30
N PHE A 20 -16.14 16.13 18.41
CA PHE A 20 -16.82 17.07 19.29
C PHE A 20 -16.86 16.79 20.81
N GLY A 21 -15.88 17.36 21.52
CA GLY A 21 -15.89 17.61 22.97
C GLY A 21 -16.37 19.03 23.30
N TYR A 22 -16.15 19.50 24.54
CA TYR A 22 -16.47 20.88 24.94
C TYR A 22 -15.22 21.77 24.82
N TYR A 23 -15.43 23.02 24.42
CA TYR A 23 -14.37 24.01 24.38
C TYR A 23 -14.09 24.53 25.79
N ASP A 24 -12.86 24.40 26.27
CA ASP A 24 -12.41 24.96 27.55
C ASP A 24 -11.62 26.24 27.30
N GLU A 25 -12.21 27.39 27.64
CA GLU A 25 -11.60 28.72 27.46
C GLU A 25 -10.26 28.87 28.20
N LYS A 26 -10.03 28.09 29.27
CA LYS A 26 -8.76 28.15 30.03
C LYS A 26 -7.63 27.43 29.32
N LYS A 27 -7.94 26.36 28.58
CA LYS A 27 -6.97 25.56 27.83
C LYS A 27 -6.85 25.99 26.37
N ILE A 28 -7.79 26.81 25.90
CA ILE A 28 -7.89 27.25 24.50
C ILE A 28 -7.94 26.03 23.56
N ASP A 29 -8.60 24.96 23.99
CA ASP A 29 -8.66 23.69 23.25
C ASP A 29 -9.96 22.92 23.51
N PHE A 30 -10.29 22.00 22.61
CA PHE A 30 -11.42 21.08 22.76
C PHE A 30 -11.02 19.89 23.63
N VAL A 31 -11.70 19.74 24.76
CA VAL A 31 -11.45 18.62 25.68
C VAL A 31 -12.39 17.48 25.35
N LEU A 32 -11.81 16.32 25.03
CA LEU A 32 -12.54 15.06 24.86
C LEU A 32 -12.54 14.29 26.20
N PRO A 33 -13.65 13.62 26.57
CA PRO A 33 -13.68 12.75 27.75
C PRO A 33 -12.70 11.58 27.58
N TYR A 34 -12.16 11.05 28.69
CA TYR A 34 -11.14 9.98 28.63
C TYR A 34 -11.62 8.71 27.88
N ASN A 35 -12.92 8.41 27.93
CA ASN A 35 -13.52 7.26 27.24
C ASN A 35 -14.02 7.59 25.83
N HIS A 36 -13.49 8.65 25.20
CA HIS A 36 -13.93 9.07 23.88
C HIS A 36 -13.39 8.12 22.80
N PHE A 37 -14.25 7.70 21.86
CA PHE A 37 -13.91 6.73 20.81
C PHE A 37 -12.73 7.18 19.91
N ALA A 38 -12.46 8.49 19.82
CA ALA A 38 -11.31 9.03 19.11
C ALA A 38 -9.98 8.40 19.55
N PHE A 39 -9.83 8.08 20.84
CA PHE A 39 -8.62 7.42 21.35
C PHE A 39 -8.55 5.97 20.88
N GLU A 40 -9.66 5.25 20.89
CA GLU A 40 -9.73 3.89 20.34
C GLU A 40 -9.42 3.88 18.85
N PHE A 41 -9.95 4.83 18.09
CA PHE A 41 -9.67 4.99 16.67
C PHE A 41 -8.18 5.25 16.42
N GLN A 42 -7.58 6.21 17.14
CA GLN A 42 -6.16 6.53 17.05
C GLN A 42 -5.25 5.34 17.37
N MET A 43 -5.63 4.52 18.35
CA MET A 43 -4.89 3.30 18.69
C MET A 43 -5.10 2.19 17.66
N ALA A 44 -6.33 2.00 17.19
CA ALA A 44 -6.68 0.92 16.28
C ALA A 44 -6.12 1.11 14.87
N MET A 45 -5.93 2.35 14.41
CA MET A 45 -5.47 2.63 13.05
C MET A 45 -4.05 2.06 12.76
N PRO A 46 -3.00 2.36 13.55
CA PRO A 46 -1.68 1.76 13.35
C PRO A 46 -1.69 0.23 13.48
N MET A 47 -2.44 -0.30 14.46
CA MET A 47 -2.58 -1.74 14.68
C MET A 47 -3.22 -2.43 13.46
N SER A 48 -4.27 -1.83 12.91
CA SER A 48 -4.96 -2.35 11.72
C SER A 48 -4.03 -2.42 10.52
N VAL A 49 -3.27 -1.36 10.26
CA VAL A 49 -2.30 -1.31 9.15
C VAL A 49 -1.20 -2.35 9.32
N ALA A 50 -0.63 -2.48 10.52
CA ALA A 50 0.40 -3.46 10.80
C ALA A 50 -0.11 -4.91 10.65
N ASN A 51 -1.30 -5.20 11.21
CA ASN A 51 -1.92 -6.51 11.10
C ASN A 51 -2.25 -6.86 9.64
N GLN A 52 -2.75 -5.89 8.87
CA GLN A 52 -3.05 -6.10 7.45
C GLN A 52 -1.78 -6.38 6.65
N LEU A 53 -0.71 -5.61 6.89
CA LEU A 53 0.59 -5.82 6.26
C LEU A 53 1.13 -7.21 6.58
N ILE A 54 1.11 -7.63 7.85
CA ILE A 54 1.55 -8.97 8.25
C ILE A 54 0.69 -10.05 7.59
N ALA A 55 -0.63 -9.89 7.59
CA ALA A 55 -1.53 -10.87 7.01
C ALA A 55 -1.35 -11.03 5.49
N ASP A 56 -1.11 -9.93 4.79
CA ASP A 56 -0.92 -9.95 3.34
C ASP A 56 0.47 -10.39 2.91
N LEU A 57 1.50 -10.25 3.75
CA LEU A 57 2.90 -10.46 3.36
C LEU A 57 3.55 -11.68 4.01
N LEU A 58 3.30 -11.94 5.30
CA LEU A 58 3.99 -13.00 6.04
C LEU A 58 3.23 -14.32 6.03
N PHE A 59 1.89 -14.31 6.00
CA PHE A 59 1.11 -15.56 6.01
C PHE A 59 0.89 -16.17 4.62
N LYS A 60 1.25 -15.46 3.54
CA LYS A 60 1.13 -15.98 2.18
C LYS A 60 2.49 -16.52 1.75
N GLU A 61 2.52 -17.76 1.26
CA GLU A 61 3.77 -18.41 0.81
C GLU A 61 4.36 -17.77 -0.44
N GLU A 62 3.57 -17.02 -1.19
CA GLU A 62 3.98 -16.34 -2.41
C GLU A 62 5.16 -15.36 -2.20
N PRO A 63 6.15 -15.34 -3.11
CA PRO A 63 7.28 -14.39 -3.05
C PRO A 63 6.83 -12.95 -3.36
N LEU A 64 7.53 -11.98 -2.76
CA LEU A 64 7.22 -10.56 -2.88
C LEU A 64 8.30 -9.80 -3.68
N PHE A 65 7.86 -8.99 -4.65
CA PHE A 65 8.72 -8.21 -5.54
C PHE A 65 8.43 -6.70 -5.47
N GLY A 66 9.29 -5.90 -6.10
CA GLY A 66 9.21 -4.43 -6.07
C GLY A 66 10.04 -3.83 -4.94
N GLY A 67 10.08 -2.49 -4.85
CA GLY A 67 10.99 -1.80 -3.93
C GLY A 67 10.85 -2.25 -2.47
N THR A 68 9.65 -2.11 -1.90
CA THR A 68 9.36 -2.55 -0.53
C THR A 68 9.12 -4.05 -0.48
N GLY A 69 8.59 -4.66 -1.54
CA GLY A 69 8.35 -6.11 -1.61
C GLY A 69 9.62 -6.93 -1.40
N SER A 70 10.73 -6.57 -2.04
CA SER A 70 12.00 -7.28 -1.85
C SER A 70 12.57 -7.13 -0.43
N TYR A 71 12.37 -5.97 0.21
CA TYR A 71 12.75 -5.80 1.62
C TYR A 71 11.87 -6.68 2.54
N MET A 72 10.56 -6.74 2.28
CA MET A 72 9.62 -7.56 3.04
C MET A 72 9.87 -9.06 2.84
N GLN A 73 10.23 -9.50 1.63
CA GLN A 73 10.63 -10.87 1.35
C GLN A 73 11.82 -11.30 2.22
N ARG A 74 12.83 -10.45 2.35
CA ARG A 74 13.96 -10.72 3.26
C ARG A 74 13.54 -10.79 4.73
N GLN A 75 12.60 -9.96 5.17
CA GLN A 75 12.09 -10.06 6.54
C GLN A 75 11.32 -11.37 6.75
N LYS A 76 10.54 -11.81 5.75
CA LYS A 76 9.83 -13.10 5.77
C LYS A 76 10.82 -14.27 5.92
N GLU A 77 11.88 -14.29 5.12
CA GLU A 77 12.94 -15.32 5.21
C GLU A 77 13.60 -15.35 6.60
N ARG A 78 13.86 -14.18 7.21
CA ARG A 78 14.43 -14.10 8.56
C ARG A 78 13.47 -14.59 9.65
N VAL A 79 12.17 -14.39 9.46
CA VAL A 79 11.14 -14.95 10.35
C VAL A 79 11.09 -16.47 10.22
N GLU A 80 11.09 -17.00 9.00
CA GLU A 80 11.09 -18.43 8.72
C GLU A 80 12.36 -19.12 9.26
N ALA A 81 13.51 -18.45 9.20
CA ALA A 81 14.77 -18.89 9.79
C ALA A 81 14.81 -18.77 11.34
N GLY A 82 13.80 -18.15 11.96
CA GLY A 82 13.74 -17.93 13.41
C GLY A 82 14.69 -16.85 13.94
N GLU A 83 15.27 -16.02 13.08
CA GLU A 83 16.15 -14.91 13.46
C GLU A 83 15.39 -13.75 14.11
N ILE A 84 14.13 -13.56 13.71
CA ILE A 84 13.26 -12.49 14.21
C ILE A 84 11.91 -13.08 14.58
N LYS A 85 11.33 -12.62 15.68
CA LYS A 85 9.94 -12.96 16.04
C LYS A 85 8.96 -12.07 15.30
N ILE A 86 7.84 -12.64 14.87
CA ILE A 86 6.74 -11.90 14.23
C ILE A 86 6.24 -10.75 15.13
N GLU A 87 6.27 -10.96 16.45
CA GLU A 87 5.89 -9.95 17.45
C GLU A 87 6.74 -8.68 17.36
N ASP A 88 8.05 -8.82 17.12
CA ASP A 88 8.99 -7.69 17.01
C ASP A 88 8.74 -6.89 15.73
N ILE A 89 8.47 -7.59 14.62
CA ILE A 89 8.12 -6.95 13.33
C ILE A 89 6.80 -6.21 13.45
N ARG A 90 5.81 -6.78 14.14
CA ARG A 90 4.54 -6.13 14.37
C ARG A 90 4.71 -4.85 15.17
N ALA A 91 5.44 -4.91 16.28
CA ALA A 91 5.70 -3.75 17.14
C ALA A 91 6.45 -2.63 16.39
N ASP A 92 7.49 -2.98 15.62
CA ASP A 92 8.21 -2.01 14.78
C ASP A 92 7.30 -1.39 13.71
N THR A 93 6.48 -2.21 13.05
CA THR A 93 5.57 -1.72 12.01
C THR A 93 4.52 -0.79 12.60
N GLU A 94 3.90 -1.14 13.72
CA GLU A 94 2.93 -0.27 14.42
C GLU A 94 3.56 1.07 14.79
N LEU A 95 4.80 1.08 15.30
CA LEU A 95 5.52 2.30 15.64
C LEU A 95 5.82 3.15 14.39
N ARG A 96 6.24 2.52 13.29
CA ARG A 96 6.52 3.21 12.02
C ARG A 96 5.25 3.78 11.39
N VAL A 97 4.11 3.10 11.49
CA VAL A 97 2.83 3.63 11.03
C VAL A 97 2.42 4.84 11.87
N LYS A 98 2.52 4.72 13.20
CA LYS A 98 2.21 5.82 14.14
C LYS A 98 3.08 7.05 13.89
N ASN A 99 4.35 6.86 13.54
CA ASN A 99 5.28 7.94 13.20
C ASN A 99 5.09 8.48 11.78
N GLY A 100 4.15 7.93 10.98
CA GLY A 100 3.92 8.32 9.60
C GLY A 100 5.07 7.95 8.65
N ALA A 101 5.92 6.99 9.02
CA ALA A 101 7.04 6.53 8.20
C ALA A 101 6.63 5.45 7.19
N ILE A 102 5.55 4.72 7.45
CA ILE A 102 5.01 3.70 6.56
C ILE A 102 3.48 3.76 6.56
N SER A 103 2.88 3.41 5.43
CA SER A 103 1.44 3.13 5.32
C SER A 103 1.25 1.74 4.71
N TYR A 104 0.03 1.24 4.63
CA TYR A 104 -0.26 0.06 3.82
C TYR A 104 -1.62 0.22 3.17
N ARG A 105 -1.68 -0.08 1.88
CA ARG A 105 -2.95 -0.23 1.15
C ARG A 105 -2.81 -1.34 0.11
N PRO A 106 -3.81 -2.22 -0.03
CA PRO A 106 -3.83 -3.20 -1.10
C PRO A 106 -3.96 -2.48 -2.45
N THR A 107 -3.27 -2.99 -3.47
CA THR A 107 -3.31 -2.49 -4.85
C THR A 107 -3.59 -3.63 -5.83
N LEU A 108 -3.84 -3.27 -7.10
CA LEU A 108 -4.07 -4.25 -8.18
C LEU A 108 -2.93 -5.28 -8.27
N LEU A 109 -1.68 -4.83 -8.18
CA LEU A 109 -0.50 -5.72 -8.27
C LEU A 109 -0.09 -6.36 -6.95
N GLY A 110 -0.65 -5.93 -5.82
CA GLY A 110 -0.25 -6.41 -4.48
C GLY A 110 -0.57 -5.41 -3.38
N GLY A 111 0.43 -4.65 -2.95
CA GLY A 111 0.30 -3.63 -1.92
C GLY A 111 1.17 -2.41 -2.18
N CYS A 112 0.92 -1.34 -1.43
CA CYS A 112 1.71 -0.12 -1.47
C CYS A 112 1.93 0.42 -0.07
N THR A 113 3.17 0.79 0.21
CA THR A 113 3.59 1.36 1.50
C THR A 113 3.81 2.87 1.50
N LYS A 114 3.65 3.50 0.34
CA LYS A 114 3.85 4.95 0.14
C LYS A 114 2.91 5.77 1.01
N VAL A 115 3.50 6.46 1.98
CA VAL A 115 2.81 7.45 2.82
C VAL A 115 2.31 8.61 1.95
N GLY A 116 1.06 9.01 2.17
CA GLY A 116 0.41 10.05 1.38
C GLY A 116 -0.17 9.57 0.05
N ARG A 117 -0.50 10.52 -0.83
CA ARG A 117 -1.17 10.24 -2.11
C ARG A 117 -0.19 9.71 -3.16
N CYS A 118 -0.70 8.89 -4.05
CA CYS A 118 -0.03 8.48 -5.28
C CYS A 118 -0.70 9.21 -6.44
N ASP A 119 0.07 9.96 -7.23
CA ASP A 119 -0.47 10.69 -8.38
C ASP A 119 -0.89 9.72 -9.50
N SER A 120 -0.14 8.63 -9.71
CA SER A 120 -0.48 7.57 -10.68
C SER A 120 -1.75 6.81 -10.31
N PHE A 121 -2.06 6.67 -9.01
CA PHE A 121 -3.26 5.98 -8.56
C PHE A 121 -4.55 6.68 -9.01
N MET A 122 -4.57 8.02 -9.03
CA MET A 122 -5.76 8.75 -9.50
C MET A 122 -5.99 8.62 -11.00
N LEU A 123 -4.92 8.39 -11.77
CA LEU A 123 -4.99 8.17 -13.22
C LEU A 123 -5.26 6.70 -13.57
N GLY A 124 -5.30 5.81 -12.58
CA GLY A 124 -5.43 4.37 -12.81
C GLY A 124 -4.17 3.73 -13.40
N ASP A 125 -3.06 4.46 -13.51
CA ASP A 125 -1.80 3.92 -14.05
C ASP A 125 -1.09 3.09 -12.98
N TYR A 126 -1.39 1.78 -13.00
CA TYR A 126 -0.78 0.81 -12.11
C TYR A 126 0.57 0.31 -12.62
N THR A 127 0.96 0.58 -13.86
CA THR A 127 2.27 0.17 -14.41
C THR A 127 3.41 0.96 -13.78
N GLU A 128 3.14 2.18 -13.31
CA GLU A 128 4.07 2.96 -12.47
C GLU A 128 4.48 2.23 -11.18
N CYS A 129 3.66 1.32 -10.67
CA CYS A 129 4.02 0.51 -9.51
C CYS A 129 5.22 -0.42 -9.78
N LEU A 130 5.52 -0.75 -11.04
CA LEU A 130 6.65 -1.61 -11.41
C LEU A 130 8.01 -0.99 -11.08
N SER A 131 8.09 0.34 -10.95
CA SER A 131 9.31 1.08 -10.61
C SER A 131 9.23 1.81 -9.26
N CYS A 132 8.09 1.77 -8.58
CA CYS A 132 7.85 2.51 -7.35
C CYS A 132 8.54 1.85 -6.14
N GLU A 133 9.26 2.65 -5.35
CA GLU A 133 9.93 2.20 -4.11
C GLU A 133 8.95 1.62 -3.09
N GLY A 134 7.74 2.19 -3.02
CA GLY A 134 6.70 1.76 -2.10
C GLY A 134 5.90 0.55 -2.59
N ALA A 135 6.19 -0.02 -3.75
CA ALA A 135 5.40 -1.11 -4.32
C ALA A 135 5.77 -2.46 -3.73
N ILE A 136 4.74 -3.28 -3.56
CA ILE A 136 4.81 -4.70 -3.24
C ILE A 136 4.02 -5.43 -4.31
N ILE A 137 4.69 -6.25 -5.09
CA ILE A 137 4.15 -6.92 -6.27
C ILE A 137 4.10 -8.42 -5.98
N LYS A 138 2.94 -9.02 -6.26
CA LYS A 138 2.67 -10.45 -6.11
C LYS A 138 2.57 -11.09 -7.50
N PRO A 139 3.34 -12.16 -7.81
CA PRO A 139 3.31 -12.83 -9.11
C PRO A 139 1.92 -13.25 -9.60
N SER A 140 1.08 -13.76 -8.71
CA SER A 140 -0.30 -14.16 -8.98
C SER A 140 -1.15 -12.97 -9.45
N ARG A 141 -1.05 -11.85 -8.74
CA ARG A 141 -1.75 -10.60 -9.10
C ARG A 141 -1.20 -9.96 -10.36
N LEU A 142 0.11 -10.01 -10.57
CA LEU A 142 0.71 -9.54 -11.81
C LEU A 142 0.21 -10.36 -13.01
N SER A 143 0.17 -11.68 -12.87
CA SER A 143 -0.31 -12.58 -13.93
C SER A 143 -1.80 -12.37 -14.20
N ALA A 144 -2.61 -12.18 -13.16
CA ALA A 144 -4.02 -11.80 -13.32
C ALA A 144 -4.17 -10.46 -14.04
N ALA A 145 -3.42 -9.43 -13.66
CA ALA A 145 -3.46 -8.13 -14.31
C ALA A 145 -3.03 -8.15 -15.78
N ILE A 146 -2.06 -9.02 -16.14
CA ILE A 146 -1.67 -9.23 -17.55
C ILE A 146 -2.82 -9.87 -18.33
N GLU A 147 -3.49 -10.85 -17.75
CA GLU A 147 -4.61 -11.54 -18.41
C GLU A 147 -5.81 -10.61 -18.58
N ASP A 148 -6.17 -9.85 -17.54
CA ASP A 148 -7.23 -8.85 -17.60
C ASP A 148 -6.95 -7.80 -18.67
N ALA A 149 -5.70 -7.30 -18.76
CA ALA A 149 -5.30 -6.34 -19.77
C ALA A 149 -5.35 -6.93 -21.20
N LYS A 150 -4.98 -8.20 -21.39
CA LYS A 150 -5.12 -8.89 -22.70
C LYS A 150 -6.58 -9.05 -23.11
N ASN A 151 -7.45 -9.40 -22.16
CA ASN A 151 -8.87 -9.48 -22.39
C ASN A 151 -9.44 -8.10 -22.75
N GLU A 152 -9.00 -7.04 -22.08
CA GLU A 152 -9.36 -5.67 -22.41
C GLU A 152 -8.91 -5.30 -23.83
N LEU A 153 -7.64 -5.58 -24.17
CA LEU A 153 -7.06 -5.28 -25.48
C LEU A 153 -7.87 -5.90 -26.64
N SER A 154 -8.44 -7.10 -26.44
CA SER A 154 -9.23 -7.79 -27.45
C SER A 154 -10.52 -7.06 -27.84
N ASN A 155 -10.98 -6.10 -27.01
CA ASN A 155 -12.16 -5.29 -27.28
C ASN A 155 -11.86 -4.02 -28.09
N TYR A 156 -10.59 -3.67 -28.31
CA TYR A 156 -10.19 -2.46 -29.00
C TYR A 156 -9.74 -2.74 -30.45
N ALA A 157 -10.04 -1.81 -31.36
CA ALA A 157 -9.53 -1.86 -32.73
C ALA A 157 -8.02 -1.59 -32.75
N GLU A 158 -7.26 -2.30 -33.60
CA GLU A 158 -5.79 -2.24 -33.61
C GLU A 158 -5.20 -0.84 -33.91
N ASP A 159 -5.97 0.00 -34.61
CA ASP A 159 -5.61 1.37 -34.97
C ASP A 159 -6.04 2.42 -33.91
N SER A 160 -6.73 2.00 -32.85
CA SER A 160 -7.19 2.88 -31.78
C SER A 160 -6.05 3.27 -30.82
N GLY A 161 -6.20 4.42 -30.16
CA GLY A 161 -5.24 4.88 -29.15
C GLY A 161 -5.26 4.01 -27.89
N GLU A 162 -6.44 3.53 -27.52
CA GLU A 162 -6.70 2.63 -26.41
C GLU A 162 -5.94 1.31 -26.60
N TYR A 163 -5.98 0.74 -27.80
CA TYR A 163 -5.21 -0.45 -28.14
C TYR A 163 -3.71 -0.23 -27.94
N GLN A 164 -3.17 0.91 -28.39
CA GLN A 164 -1.74 1.22 -28.25
C GLN A 164 -1.32 1.37 -26.78
N ILE A 165 -2.15 2.02 -25.96
CA ILE A 165 -1.88 2.21 -24.53
C ILE A 165 -1.86 0.85 -23.81
N VAL A 166 -2.94 0.07 -23.93
CA VAL A 166 -3.04 -1.22 -23.23
C VAL A 166 -1.98 -2.21 -23.70
N LYS A 167 -1.63 -2.20 -24.99
CA LYS A 167 -0.52 -2.99 -25.51
C LYS A 167 0.81 -2.59 -24.85
N GLY A 168 1.09 -1.30 -24.73
CA GLY A 168 2.27 -0.79 -24.02
C GLY A 168 2.28 -1.18 -22.55
N ASP A 169 1.13 -1.19 -21.88
CA ASP A 169 0.99 -1.64 -20.49
C ASP A 169 1.32 -3.13 -20.35
N ILE A 170 0.76 -3.98 -21.23
CA ILE A 170 1.05 -5.41 -21.26
C ILE A 170 2.54 -5.67 -21.48
N GLU A 171 3.18 -4.95 -22.41
CA GLU A 171 4.61 -5.05 -22.68
C GLU A 171 5.43 -4.73 -21.42
N ARG A 172 5.12 -3.65 -20.71
CA ARG A 172 5.79 -3.27 -19.45
C ARG A 172 5.62 -4.33 -18.36
N LEU A 173 4.41 -4.88 -18.20
CA LEU A 173 4.13 -5.93 -17.21
C LEU A 173 4.87 -7.23 -17.53
N MET A 174 4.91 -7.63 -18.80
CA MET A 174 5.61 -8.83 -19.27
C MET A 174 7.13 -8.70 -19.11
N VAL A 175 7.70 -7.52 -19.40
CA VAL A 175 9.13 -7.24 -19.18
C VAL A 175 9.48 -7.34 -17.70
N PHE A 176 8.64 -6.82 -16.81
CA PHE A 176 8.86 -6.97 -15.36
C PHE A 176 8.82 -8.44 -14.94
N LYS A 177 7.80 -9.19 -15.39
CA LYS A 177 7.62 -10.61 -15.08
C LYS A 177 8.85 -11.44 -15.48
N THR A 178 9.26 -11.33 -16.74
CA THR A 178 10.39 -12.08 -17.29
C THR A 178 11.71 -11.74 -16.60
N ARG A 179 11.92 -10.47 -16.24
CA ARG A 179 13.18 -10.02 -15.63
C ARG A 179 13.35 -10.41 -14.17
N LEU A 180 12.27 -10.42 -13.38
CA LEU A 180 12.36 -10.51 -11.92
C LEU A 180 11.69 -11.75 -11.34
N ILE A 181 10.64 -12.27 -11.97
CA ILE A 181 9.86 -13.39 -11.43
C ILE A 181 10.36 -14.69 -12.03
N ASP A 182 10.38 -14.78 -13.37
CA ASP A 182 10.76 -16.02 -14.06
C ASP A 182 12.23 -16.40 -13.80
N THR A 183 13.09 -15.42 -13.45
CA THR A 183 14.49 -15.66 -13.05
C THR A 183 14.65 -16.31 -11.68
N VAL A 184 13.63 -16.25 -10.82
CA VAL A 184 13.65 -16.79 -9.46
C VAL A 184 12.96 -18.16 -9.39
N GLU A 185 12.09 -18.47 -10.36
CA GLU A 185 11.41 -19.77 -10.49
C GLU A 185 12.23 -20.83 -11.25
N LEU A 186 13.42 -20.46 -11.78
CA LEU A 186 14.41 -21.34 -12.42
C LEU A 186 15.44 -21.88 -11.41
#